data_AF-A0AAE5AFE4-F1
#
_entry.id   AF-A0AAE5AFE4-F1
#
_cell.length_a   1.000
_cell.length_b   1.000
_cell.length_c   1.000
_cell.angle_alpha   90.00
_cell.angle_beta   90.00
_cell.angle_gamma   90.00
#
_symmetry.space_group_name_H-M   'P 1'
#
loop_
_entity.id
_entity.type
_entity.pdbx_description
1 polymer ?
#
loop_
_entity_poly.entity_id
_entity_poly.type
_entity_poly.pdbx_seq_one_letter_code
_entity_poly.pdbx_strand_id
1 'polypeptide(L)' 'MTTQLSLPICATPGCQLVTEIPGTPCQDCVKAFGDMMRPGRPLTEAEITARDEAVHTAYRVARLRGVL' A
#
# COMPACT_ATOMS: atom_id res chain seq x y z
N MET A 1 -17.04 -21.07 9.49
CA MET A 1 -16.40 -19.96 8.77
C MET A 1 -14.91 -20.09 8.97
N THR A 2 -14.17 -20.45 7.92
CA THR A 2 -12.72 -20.64 8.00
C THR A 2 -12.09 -19.25 7.99
N THR A 3 -11.53 -18.79 9.11
CA THR A 3 -10.78 -17.54 9.17
C THR A 3 -9.48 -17.75 8.40
N GLN A 4 -9.44 -17.31 7.14
CA GLN A 4 -8.20 -17.31 6.37
C GLN A 4 -7.31 -16.22 6.97
N LEU A 5 -6.27 -16.64 7.70
CA LEU A 5 -5.27 -15.73 8.25
C LEU A 5 -4.48 -15.11 7.10
N SER A 6 -4.87 -13.91 6.68
CA SER A 6 -4.07 -13.08 5.79
C SER A 6 -2.90 -12.51 6.58
N LEU A 7 -1.68 -12.84 6.16
CA LEU A 7 -0.49 -12.19 6.69
C LEU A 7 -0.48 -10.72 6.23
N PRO A 8 -0.08 -9.76 7.10
CA PRO A 8 -0.06 -8.37 6.71
C PRO A 8 1.02 -8.12 5.67
N ILE A 9 0.63 -7.52 4.56
CA ILE A 9 1.52 -7.15 3.46
C ILE A 9 2.04 -5.73 3.66
N CYS A 10 3.26 -5.49 3.18
CA CYS A 10 3.91 -4.19 3.16
C CYS A 10 2.97 -3.07 2.69
N ALA A 11 2.95 -1.98 3.45
CA ALA A 11 2.12 -0.82 3.12
C ALA A 11 2.61 -0.05 1.90
N THR A 12 3.84 -0.26 1.42
CA THR A 12 4.35 0.41 0.22
C THR A 12 3.66 -0.12 -1.04
N PRO A 13 3.03 0.74 -1.88
CA PRO A 13 2.35 0.30 -3.09
C PRO A 13 3.24 -0.56 -4.00
N GLY A 14 2.73 -1.72 -4.43
CA GLY A 14 3.45 -2.64 -5.31
C GLY A 14 4.43 -3.59 -4.61
N CYS A 15 4.68 -3.43 -3.30
CA CYS A 15 5.46 -4.39 -2.53
C CYS A 15 4.55 -5.54 -2.03
N GLN A 16 5.00 -6.79 -2.20
CA GLN A 16 4.26 -7.98 -1.75
C GLN A 16 4.91 -8.69 -0.56
N LEU A 17 5.95 -8.08 0.03
CA LEU A 17 6.62 -8.67 1.19
C LEU A 17 5.71 -8.64 2.42
N VAL A 18 5.76 -9.72 3.19
CA VAL A 18 5.08 -9.82 4.48
C VAL A 18 5.77 -8.89 5.49
N THR A 19 4.97 -8.30 6.36
CA THR A 19 5.42 -7.44 7.46
C THR A 19 4.92 -7.98 8.78
N GLU A 20 5.54 -7.55 9.88
CA GLU A 20 5.11 -7.93 11.22
C GLU A 20 3.94 -7.05 11.69
N ILE A 21 3.94 -5.77 11.30
CA ILE A 21 2.96 -4.77 11.75
C ILE A 21 2.14 -4.31 10.53
N PRO A 22 0.81 -4.55 10.51
CA PRO A 22 -0.06 -4.02 9.46
C PRO A 22 0.13 -2.51 9.28
N GLY A 23 0.17 -2.04 8.04
CA GLY A 23 0.32 -0.61 7.78
C GLY A 23 1.73 -0.06 7.81
N THR A 24 2.73 -0.91 8.05
CA THR A 24 4.14 -0.51 8.00
C THR A 24 4.80 -0.89 6.67
N PRO A 25 5.78 -0.10 6.19
CA PRO A 25 6.68 -0.54 5.13
C PRO A 25 7.60 -1.65 5.65
N CYS A 26 7.97 -2.59 4.77
CA CYS A 26 8.99 -3.59 5.08
C CYS A 26 10.40 -2.95 5.18
N GLN A 27 11.32 -3.65 5.84
CA GLN A 27 12.70 -3.16 6.03
C GLN A 27 13.43 -2.85 4.72
N ASP A 28 13.17 -3.62 3.66
CA ASP A 28 13.77 -3.38 2.36
C ASP A 28 13.29 -2.08 1.73
N CYS A 29 11.99 -1.77 1.82
CA CYS A 29 11.46 -0.49 1.37
C CYS A 29 11.99 0.66 2.23
N VAL A 30 12.06 0.49 3.55
CA VAL A 30 12.64 1.51 4.45
C VAL A 30 14.09 1.79 4.06
N LYS A 31 14.89 0.75 3.79
CA LYS A 31 16.29 0.89 3.37
C LYS A 31 16.43 1.53 1.98
N ALA A 32 15.56 1.17 1.04
CA ALA A 32 15.62 1.64 -0.33
C ALA A 32 15.17 3.10 -0.48
N PHE A 33 14.11 3.50 0.22
CA PHE A 33 13.51 4.83 0.08
C PHE A 33 13.95 5.80 1.17
N GLY A 34 14.28 5.32 2.38
CA GLY A 34 14.77 6.13 3.49
C GLY A 34 13.91 7.38 3.72
N ASP A 35 14.56 8.54 3.66
CA ASP A 35 13.94 9.85 3.91
C ASP A 35 12.88 10.26 2.89
N MET A 36 12.77 9.57 1.74
CA MET A 36 11.69 9.80 0.79
C MET A 36 10.35 9.21 1.26
N MET A 37 10.36 8.33 2.26
CA MET A 37 9.13 7.85 2.87
C MET A 37 8.48 8.95 3.68
N ARG A 38 7.16 9.09 3.53
CA ARG A 38 6.38 9.96 4.40
C ARG A 38 6.52 9.46 5.85
N PRO A 39 7.03 10.27 6.79
CA PRO A 39 7.09 9.89 8.19
C PRO A 39 5.67 9.78 8.75
N GLY A 40 5.45 8.89 9.72
CA GLY A 40 4.16 8.78 10.38
C GLY A 40 3.92 7.48 11.11
N ARG A 41 2.65 7.31 11.53
CA ARG A 41 2.15 6.08 12.15
C ARG A 41 1.85 5.01 11.09
N PRO A 42 1.78 3.73 11.47
CA PRO A 42 1.27 2.68 10.60
C PRO A 42 -0.11 3.05 10.04
N LEU A 43 -0.32 2.79 8.74
CA LEU A 43 -1.62 3.01 8.12
C LEU A 43 -2.63 1.96 8.58
N THR A 44 -3.87 2.37 8.81
CA THR A 44 -4.96 1.42 8.99
C THR A 44 -5.30 0.74 7.66
N GLU A 45 -5.93 -0.45 7.73
CA GLU A 45 -6.41 -1.14 6.53
C GLU A 45 -7.38 -0.28 5.72
N ALA A 46 -8.26 0.48 6.39
CA ALA A 46 -9.17 1.41 5.72
C ALA A 46 -8.42 2.54 4.97
N GLU A 47 -7.32 3.05 5.52
CA GLU A 47 -6.50 4.07 4.85
C GLU A 47 -5.74 3.50 3.65
N ILE A 48 -5.26 2.25 3.75
CA ILE A 48 -4.63 1.54 2.63
C ILE A 48 -5.65 1.33 1.51
N THR A 49 -6.83 0.81 1.83
CA THR A 49 -7.92 0.59 0.87
C THR A 49 -8.32 1.89 0.20
N ALA A 50 -8.52 2.97 0.97
CA ALA A 50 -8.89 4.27 0.41
C ALA A 50 -7.81 4.82 -0.54
N ARG A 51 -6.52 4.66 -0.19
CA ARG A 51 -5.41 5.04 -1.08
C ARG A 51 -5.45 4.23 -2.38
N ASP A 52 -5.58 2.92 -2.29
CA ASP A 52 -5.51 2.03 -3.45
C ASP A 52 -6.72 2.24 -4.39
N GLU A 53 -7.91 2.45 -3.83
CA GLU A 53 -9.12 2.82 -4.58
C GLU A 53 -8.98 4.17 -5.30
N ALA A 54 -8.39 5.17 -4.64
CA ALA A 54 -8.14 6.47 -5.25
C ALA A 54 -7.20 6.35 -6.46
N VAL A 55 -6.13 5.54 -6.33
CA VAL A 55 -5.19 5.28 -7.42
C VAL A 55 -5.89 4.53 -8.56
N HIS A 56 -6.61 3.45 -8.28
CA HIS A 56 -7.36 2.71 -9.31
C HIS A 56 -8.36 3.61 -10.05
N THR A 57 -9.03 4.51 -9.33
CA THR A 57 -9.96 5.48 -9.92
C THR A 57 -9.22 6.46 -10.84
N ALA A 58 -8.08 7.01 -10.40
CA ALA A 58 -7.26 7.91 -11.22
C ALA A 58 -6.81 7.24 -12.52
N TYR A 59 -6.29 6.00 -12.44
CA TYR A 59 -5.88 5.24 -13.62
C TYR A 59 -7.06 4.94 -14.57
N ARG A 60 -8.23 4.61 -14.03
CA ARG A 60 -9.44 4.38 -14.83
C ARG A 60 -9.84 5.64 -15.60
N VAL A 61 -9.85 6.79 -14.93
CA VAL A 61 -10.16 8.09 -15.57
C VAL A 61 -9.11 8.44 -16.62
N ALA A 62 -7.84 8.22 -16.36
CA ALA A 62 -6.75 8.47 -17.29
C ALA A 62 -6.88 7.64 -18.58
N ARG A 63 -7.23 6.35 -18.49
CA ARG A 63 -7.52 5.50 -19.65
C ARG A 63 -8.72 6.01 -20.46
N LEU A 64 -9.80 6.40 -19.79
CA LEU A 64 -10.99 6.94 -20.46
C LEU A 64 -10.71 8.27 -21.20
N ARG A 65 -9.73 9.04 -20.72
CA ARG A 65 -9.28 10.28 -21.35
C ARG A 65 -8.23 10.07 -22.45
N GLY A 66 -7.77 8.85 -22.67
CA GLY A 66 -6.73 8.54 -23.66
C GLY A 66 -5.35 9.09 -23.32
N VAL A 67 -5.06 9.32 -22.03
CA VAL A 67 -3.74 9.79 -21.56
C VAL A 67 -2.86 8.67 -20.99
N LEU A 68 -3.39 7.44 -20.93
CA LEU A 68 -2.72 6.19 -20.56
C LEU A 68 -3.23 5.04 -21.43
#